data_AF-S1NFH0-F1
#
_entry.id   AF-S1NFH0-F1
#
_cell.length_a   1.000
_cell.length_b   1.000
_cell.length_c   1.000
_cell.angle_alpha   90.00
_cell.angle_beta   90.00
_cell.angle_gamma   90.00
#
_symmetry.space_group_name_H-M   'P 1'
#
loop_
_entity.id
_entity.type
_entity.pdbx_description
1 polymer ?
#
loop_
_entity_poly.entity_id
_entity_poly.type
_entity_poly.pdbx_seq_one_letter_code
_entity_poly.pdbx_strand_id
1 'polypeptide(L)'
;MKKNFLISILLLFTVFFSGCQNTAKTNQTADSQSTSQQTITITDTDGKQKIPLNPKKVVVFDANTLDTMNQLGVGNKVVGTATQNLPDYLKKFRSVESAGGIKEPDLEKINALKPDLIIISGRQADFKEQLSKIAPTIYLSIDNTKTY
;
A
#
# COMPACT_ATOMS: atom_id res chain seq x y z
N MET A 1 66.99 18.74 -20.25
CA MET A 1 67.88 17.57 -20.19
C MET A 1 67.07 16.32 -20.52
N LYS A 2 67.48 15.59 -21.57
CA LYS A 2 67.43 14.12 -21.79
C LYS A 2 66.11 13.39 -21.43
N LYS A 3 65.45 12.59 -22.28
CA LYS A 3 65.73 12.03 -23.61
C LYS A 3 64.46 11.29 -24.06
N ASN A 4 63.93 11.62 -25.24
CA ASN A 4 62.96 10.80 -25.96
C ASN A 4 63.67 9.53 -26.48
N PHE A 5 63.03 8.37 -26.42
CA PHE A 5 63.33 7.23 -27.28
C PHE A 5 62.11 6.29 -27.30
N LEU A 6 61.23 6.42 -28.30
CA LEU A 6 61.26 5.76 -29.62
C LEU A 6 60.47 4.43 -29.57
N ILE A 7 59.33 4.35 -30.26
CA ILE A 7 59.18 3.75 -31.61
C ILE A 7 59.06 2.22 -31.48
N SER A 8 58.14 1.49 -32.06
CA SER A 8 57.13 1.69 -33.10
C SER A 8 56.55 0.29 -33.38
N ILE A 9 55.63 0.24 -34.33
CA ILE A 9 55.26 -0.89 -35.18
C ILE A 9 53.97 -1.59 -34.76
N LEU A 10 52.83 -1.23 -35.36
CA LEU A 10 52.34 -1.72 -36.68
C LEU A 10 51.53 -3.02 -36.43
N LEU A 11 50.30 -3.21 -36.87
CA LEU A 11 49.82 -3.08 -38.23
C LEU A 11 48.29 -3.32 -38.23
N LEU A 12 47.56 -2.49 -38.98
CA LEU A 12 46.36 -2.78 -39.76
C LEU A 12 45.36 -3.84 -39.26
N PHE A 13 44.09 -3.42 -39.12
CA PHE A 13 43.03 -3.97 -39.97
C PHE A 13 41.88 -2.96 -40.10
N THR A 14 41.88 -2.23 -41.21
CA THR A 14 40.72 -1.47 -41.71
C THR A 14 39.88 -2.38 -42.61
N VAL A 15 38.62 -2.62 -42.26
CA VAL A 15 37.52 -2.92 -43.21
C VAL A 15 36.23 -2.40 -42.56
N PHE A 16 35.73 -1.23 -42.98
CA PHE A 16 34.57 -1.05 -43.86
C PHE A 16 33.26 -1.67 -43.33
N PHE A 17 32.29 -0.82 -42.95
CA PHE A 17 30.95 -0.81 -43.55
C PHE A 17 30.14 0.40 -43.02
N SER A 18 29.98 1.43 -43.85
CA SER A 18 28.90 2.39 -43.70
C SER A 18 27.62 1.74 -44.24
N GLY A 19 26.68 1.44 -43.34
CA GLY A 19 25.34 1.01 -43.69
C GLY A 19 24.29 1.91 -43.04
N CYS A 20 23.86 2.96 -43.76
CA CYS A 20 22.57 3.58 -43.47
C CYS A 20 21.48 2.61 -43.94
N GLN A 21 20.74 2.03 -43.00
CA GLN A 21 19.46 1.39 -43.32
C GLN A 21 18.36 2.07 -42.51
N ASN A 22 17.52 2.81 -43.23
CA ASN A 22 16.29 3.38 -42.73
C ASN A 22 15.29 2.23 -42.60
N THR A 23 14.87 1.89 -41.38
CA THR A 23 13.74 0.99 -41.14
C THR A 23 12.88 1.57 -40.04
N ALA A 24 11.62 1.79 -40.41
CA ALA A 24 10.56 2.31 -39.58
C ALA A 24 10.22 1.37 -38.40
N LYS A 25 9.75 1.98 -37.31
CA LYS A 25 9.11 1.39 -36.11
C LYS A 25 10.04 0.46 -35.33
N THR A 26 10.29 0.72 -34.06
CA THR A 26 9.27 0.54 -33.02
C THR A 26 9.69 1.30 -31.78
N ASN A 27 8.81 2.14 -31.25
CA ASN A 27 8.93 2.67 -29.90
C ASN A 27 9.06 1.50 -28.93
N GLN A 28 10.27 1.27 -28.43
CA GLN A 28 10.45 0.59 -27.16
C GLN A 28 10.08 1.59 -26.06
N THR A 29 8.77 1.82 -25.90
CA THR A 29 8.22 2.02 -24.58
C THR A 29 8.46 0.71 -23.85
N ALA A 30 9.49 0.68 -23.00
CA ALA A 30 9.55 -0.24 -21.90
C ALA A 30 8.26 -0.04 -21.11
N ASP A 31 7.30 -0.93 -21.36
CA ASP A 31 6.09 -1.05 -20.55
C ASP A 31 6.55 -1.54 -19.19
N SER A 32 6.97 -0.58 -18.36
CA SER A 32 6.89 -0.72 -16.92
C SER A 32 5.42 -0.86 -16.64
N GLN A 33 4.96 -2.12 -16.65
CA GLN A 33 3.63 -2.52 -16.26
C GLN A 33 3.49 -2.24 -14.75
N SER A 34 3.39 -0.96 -14.42
CA SER A 34 2.92 -0.46 -13.15
C SER A 34 1.51 -1.01 -13.05
N THR A 35 1.34 -2.06 -12.26
CA THR A 35 0.03 -2.59 -11.93
C THR A 35 -0.65 -1.50 -11.11
N SER A 36 -1.28 -0.54 -11.79
CA SER A 36 -2.12 0.48 -11.18
C SER A 36 -3.10 -0.28 -10.29
N GLN A 37 -2.97 -0.11 -8.96
CA GLN A 37 -3.87 -0.73 -8.01
C GLN A 37 -5.28 -0.26 -8.38
N GLN A 38 -6.09 -1.18 -8.89
CA GLN A 38 -7.47 -0.88 -9.23
C GLN A 38 -8.19 -0.36 -7.99
N THR A 39 -8.85 0.78 -8.12
CA THR A 39 -9.60 1.40 -7.02
C THR A 39 -11.09 1.34 -7.31
N ILE A 40 -11.90 1.22 -6.25
CA ILE A 40 -13.34 1.46 -6.29
C ILE A 40 -13.67 2.74 -5.55
N THR A 41 -14.76 3.39 -5.95
CA THR A 41 -15.29 4.54 -5.22
C THR A 41 -16.38 4.07 -4.29
N ILE A 42 -16.22 4.30 -3.00
CA ILE A 42 -17.24 4.11 -1.98
C ILE A 42 -17.81 5.47 -1.58
N THR A 43 -19.04 5.49 -1.06
CA THR A 43 -19.62 6.67 -0.43
C THR A 43 -19.93 6.31 1.02
N ASP A 44 -19.35 7.03 1.96
CA ASP A 44 -19.63 6.92 3.40
C ASP A 44 -20.19 8.24 3.95
N THR A 45 -20.28 8.36 5.27
CA THR A 45 -20.78 9.57 5.94
C THR A 45 -19.93 10.83 5.66
N ASP A 46 -18.72 10.65 5.15
CA ASP A 46 -17.78 11.72 4.83
C ASP A 46 -17.68 11.98 3.32
N GLY A 47 -18.55 11.33 2.53
CA GLY A 47 -18.65 11.51 1.10
C GLY A 47 -17.94 10.42 0.30
N LYS A 48 -17.48 10.78 -0.90
CA LYS A 48 -16.89 9.82 -1.84
C LYS A 48 -15.41 9.60 -1.55
N GLN A 49 -15.00 8.34 -1.46
CA GLN A 49 -13.62 7.96 -1.22
C GLN A 49 -13.18 6.88 -2.20
N LYS A 50 -11.93 6.94 -2.67
CA LYS A 50 -11.34 5.88 -3.48
C LYS A 50 -10.59 4.92 -2.57
N ILE A 51 -10.91 3.63 -2.67
CA ILE A 51 -10.24 2.56 -1.91
C ILE A 51 -9.69 1.50 -2.87
N PRO A 52 -8.62 0.77 -2.51
CA PRO A 52 -8.15 -0.35 -3.30
C PRO A 52 -9.25 -1.42 -3.44
N LEU A 53 -9.43 -1.95 -4.66
CA LEU A 53 -10.45 -2.99 -4.95
C LEU A 53 -10.20 -4.28 -4.14
N ASN A 54 -8.94 -4.62 -3.89
CA ASN A 54 -8.52 -5.83 -3.16
C ASN A 54 -7.33 -5.50 -2.23
N PRO A 55 -7.56 -4.86 -1.07
CA PRO A 55 -6.47 -4.50 -0.16
C PRO A 55 -5.79 -5.77 0.39
N LYS A 56 -4.46 -5.77 0.46
CA LYS A 56 -3.66 -6.91 0.91
C LYS A 56 -3.27 -6.79 2.38
N LYS A 57 -3.10 -5.56 2.87
CA LYS A 57 -2.79 -5.23 4.26
C LYS A 57 -3.83 -4.29 4.83
N VAL A 58 -4.60 -4.78 5.79
CA VAL A 58 -5.68 -4.02 6.43
C VAL A 58 -5.41 -3.86 7.92
N VAL A 59 -5.53 -2.64 8.41
CA VAL A 59 -5.60 -2.37 9.86
C VAL A 59 -7.06 -2.18 10.22
N VAL A 60 -7.54 -2.91 11.24
CA VAL A 60 -8.96 -2.94 11.61
C VAL A 60 -9.11 -2.69 13.11
N PHE A 61 -9.81 -1.63 13.48
CA PHE A 61 -10.15 -1.34 14.88
C PHE A 61 -11.56 -1.79 15.26
N ASP A 62 -12.45 -1.94 14.28
CA ASP A 62 -13.83 -2.33 14.52
C ASP A 62 -13.97 -3.85 14.65
N ALA A 63 -14.43 -4.32 15.82
CA ALA A 63 -14.53 -5.75 16.13
C ALA A 63 -15.55 -6.49 15.24
N ASN A 64 -16.66 -5.84 14.89
CA ASN A 64 -17.67 -6.43 14.02
C ASN A 64 -17.12 -6.63 12.60
N THR A 65 -16.36 -5.65 12.11
CA THR A 65 -15.65 -5.73 10.83
C THR A 65 -14.61 -6.84 10.86
N LEU A 66 -13.83 -6.92 11.95
CA LEU A 66 -12.81 -7.95 12.12
C LEU A 66 -13.42 -9.36 12.10
N ASP A 67 -14.55 -9.58 12.78
CA ASP A 67 -15.31 -10.82 12.70
C ASP A 67 -15.87 -11.07 11.30
N THR A 68 -16.47 -10.06 10.67
CA THR A 68 -17.01 -10.18 9.31
C THR A 68 -15.93 -10.61 8.32
N MET A 69 -14.75 -9.98 8.36
CA MET A 69 -13.62 -10.38 7.52
C MET A 69 -13.16 -11.81 7.80
N ASN A 70 -13.20 -12.24 9.07
CA ASN A 70 -12.92 -13.61 9.44
C ASN A 70 -13.93 -14.59 8.83
N GLN A 71 -15.23 -14.34 8.96
CA GLN A 71 -16.28 -15.20 8.43
C GLN A 71 -16.27 -15.27 6.90
N LEU A 72 -15.91 -14.17 6.24
CA LEU A 72 -15.75 -14.11 4.78
C LEU A 72 -14.46 -14.76 4.26
N GLY A 73 -13.63 -15.34 5.14
CA GLY A 73 -12.40 -16.02 4.76
C GLY A 73 -11.23 -15.09 4.38
N VAL A 74 -11.35 -13.79 4.65
CA VAL A 74 -10.34 -12.77 4.32
C VAL A 74 -9.63 -12.21 5.56
N GLY A 75 -9.79 -12.85 6.71
CA GLY A 75 -9.12 -12.43 7.95
C GLY A 75 -7.59 -12.44 7.88
N ASN A 76 -6.99 -13.21 6.96
CA ASN A 76 -5.54 -13.20 6.71
C ASN A 76 -5.00 -11.89 6.13
N LYS A 77 -5.88 -10.97 5.69
CA LYS A 77 -5.49 -9.63 5.23
C LYS A 77 -5.26 -8.66 6.39
N VAL A 78 -5.72 -9.00 7.59
CA VAL A 78 -5.58 -8.15 8.77
C VAL A 78 -4.13 -8.23 9.26
N VAL A 79 -3.42 -7.10 9.17
CA VAL A 79 -2.03 -6.99 9.62
C VAL A 79 -1.90 -6.30 10.96
N GLY A 80 -2.93 -5.56 11.40
CA GLY A 80 -2.91 -4.92 12.71
C GLY A 80 -4.31 -4.63 13.27
N THR A 81 -4.41 -4.66 14.60
CA THR A 81 -5.63 -4.35 15.35
C THR A 81 -5.29 -3.89 16.78
N ALA A 82 -6.29 -3.48 17.55
CA ALA A 82 -6.17 -3.21 18.98
C ALA A 82 -6.12 -4.53 19.77
N THR A 83 -5.00 -5.25 19.70
CA THR A 83 -4.84 -6.63 20.18
C THR A 83 -5.17 -6.84 21.67
N GLN A 84 -4.97 -5.80 22.50
CA GLN A 84 -5.28 -5.82 23.93
C GLN A 84 -6.77 -5.63 24.25
N ASN A 85 -7.57 -5.16 23.28
CA ASN A 85 -8.99 -4.86 23.45
C ASN A 85 -9.89 -5.88 22.72
N LEU A 86 -9.32 -6.99 22.25
CA LEU A 86 -10.06 -8.01 21.52
C LEU A 86 -10.98 -8.81 22.47
N PRO A 87 -12.26 -8.99 22.09
CA PRO A 87 -13.14 -9.93 22.78
C PRO A 87 -12.66 -11.38 22.57
N ASP A 88 -13.12 -12.27 23.43
CA ASP A 88 -12.66 -13.64 23.50
C ASP A 88 -12.77 -14.42 22.18
N TYR A 89 -13.86 -14.22 21.44
CA TYR A 89 -14.09 -14.88 20.16
C TYR A 89 -13.14 -14.41 19.03
N LEU A 90 -12.43 -13.30 19.21
CA LEU A 90 -11.44 -12.77 18.26
C LEU A 90 -9.99 -12.96 18.72
N LYS A 91 -9.75 -13.74 19.79
CA LYS A 91 -8.39 -13.97 20.35
C LYS A 91 -7.36 -14.44 19.31
N LYS A 92 -7.79 -15.13 18.24
CA LYS A 92 -6.91 -15.51 17.12
C LYS A 92 -6.17 -14.33 16.47
N PHE A 93 -6.72 -13.13 16.54
CA PHE A 93 -6.09 -11.91 16.02
C PHE A 93 -5.07 -11.29 16.98
N ARG A 94 -4.84 -11.87 18.17
CA ARG A 94 -3.74 -11.42 19.03
C ARG A 94 -2.35 -11.65 18.44
N SER A 95 -2.24 -12.53 17.44
CA SER A 95 -0.98 -12.81 16.74
C SER A 95 -0.67 -11.81 15.63
N VAL A 96 -1.60 -10.91 15.26
CA VAL A 96 -1.28 -9.81 14.34
C VAL A 96 -0.59 -8.67 15.10
N GLU A 97 -0.02 -7.72 14.38
CA GLU A 97 0.68 -6.60 15.01
C GLU A 97 -0.29 -5.72 15.82
N SER A 98 0.20 -5.15 16.91
CA SER A 98 -0.58 -4.19 17.68
C SER A 98 -0.63 -2.85 16.95
N ALA A 99 -1.84 -2.36 16.69
CA ALA A 99 -2.10 -1.01 16.18
C ALA A 99 -2.36 0.01 17.31
N GLY A 100 -1.98 -0.32 18.55
CA GLY A 100 -2.27 0.51 19.74
C GLY A 100 -3.56 0.09 20.46
N GLY A 101 -4.16 1.03 21.17
CA GLY A 101 -5.40 0.83 21.92
C GLY A 101 -6.65 1.15 21.09
N ILE A 102 -7.80 0.62 21.50
CA ILE A 102 -9.06 0.84 20.79
C ILE A 102 -9.52 2.31 20.81
N LYS A 103 -9.05 3.14 21.76
CA LYS A 103 -9.32 4.60 21.78
C LYS A 103 -8.13 5.44 21.38
N GLU A 104 -6.93 4.87 21.45
CA GLU A 104 -5.67 5.56 21.21
C GLU A 104 -4.85 4.70 20.22
N PRO A 105 -5.08 4.88 18.91
CA PRO A 105 -4.29 4.25 17.87
C PRO A 105 -2.81 4.65 17.98
N ASP A 106 -1.91 3.68 17.77
CA ASP A 106 -0.48 3.93 17.67
C ASP A 106 -0.12 4.25 16.22
N LEU A 107 -0.12 5.55 15.89
CA LEU A 107 0.09 6.03 14.52
C LEU A 107 1.44 5.61 13.94
N GLU A 108 2.49 5.54 14.77
CA GLU A 108 3.82 5.14 14.33
C GLU A 108 3.83 3.66 13.95
N LYS A 109 3.27 2.79 14.80
CA LYS A 109 3.13 1.36 14.47
C LYS A 109 2.28 1.15 13.23
N ILE A 110 1.14 1.83 13.13
CA ILE A 110 0.26 1.70 11.96
C ILE A 110 0.98 2.11 10.67
N ASN A 111 1.74 3.21 10.70
CA ASN A 111 2.54 3.65 9.56
C ASN A 111 3.63 2.63 9.18
N ALA A 112 4.29 2.02 10.17
CA ALA A 112 5.30 1.00 9.94
C ALA A 112 4.75 -0.26 9.22
N LEU A 113 3.47 -0.61 9.44
CA LEU A 113 2.80 -1.73 8.77
C LEU A 113 2.60 -1.49 7.26
N LYS A 114 2.60 -0.23 6.82
CA LYS A 114 2.28 0.21 5.45
C LYS A 114 0.96 -0.40 4.95
N PRO A 115 -0.19 -0.12 5.61
CA PRO A 115 -1.47 -0.67 5.22
C PRO A 115 -1.94 -0.12 3.88
N ASP A 116 -2.70 -0.93 3.14
CA ASP A 116 -3.42 -0.48 1.94
C ASP A 116 -4.78 0.14 2.31
N LEU A 117 -5.31 -0.21 3.48
CA LEU A 117 -6.61 0.20 3.98
C LEU A 117 -6.60 0.23 5.52
N ILE A 118 -7.23 1.24 6.09
CA ILE A 118 -7.54 1.33 7.51
C ILE A 118 -9.07 1.36 7.68
N ILE A 119 -9.60 0.58 8.62
CA ILE A 119 -11.03 0.57 8.95
C ILE A 119 -11.20 0.91 10.42
N ILE A 120 -11.94 2.00 10.67
CA ILE A 120 -12.22 2.52 12.01
C ILE A 120 -13.72 2.60 12.28
N SER A 121 -14.06 2.74 13.56
CA SER A 121 -15.38 3.11 14.04
C SER A 121 -15.30 4.29 15.01
N GLY A 122 -16.42 4.63 15.68
CA GLY A 122 -16.53 5.87 16.46
C GLY A 122 -15.45 6.10 17.51
N ARG A 123 -14.83 5.04 18.04
CA ARG A 123 -13.81 5.15 19.09
C ARG A 123 -12.48 5.73 18.59
N GLN A 124 -12.22 5.74 17.29
CA GLN A 124 -11.01 6.31 16.69
C GLN A 124 -11.30 7.58 15.88
N ALA A 125 -12.52 8.13 15.96
CA ALA A 125 -12.95 9.26 15.14
C ALA A 125 -12.00 10.47 15.24
N ASP A 126 -11.50 10.76 16.46
CA ASP A 126 -10.56 11.86 16.71
C ASP A 126 -9.22 11.71 15.97
N PHE A 127 -8.83 10.48 15.63
CA PHE A 127 -7.59 10.17 14.92
C PHE A 127 -7.77 10.00 13.41
N LYS A 128 -9.00 10.10 12.90
CA LYS A 128 -9.32 9.80 11.50
C LYS A 128 -8.47 10.59 10.51
N GLU A 129 -8.24 11.88 10.75
CA GLU A 129 -7.43 12.71 9.85
C GLU A 129 -5.98 12.22 9.80
N GLN A 130 -5.42 11.85 10.96
CA GLN A 130 -4.05 11.34 11.06
C GLN A 130 -3.94 9.96 10.40
N LEU A 131 -4.92 9.08 10.61
CA LEU A 131 -4.98 7.77 9.97
C LEU A 131 -5.11 7.88 8.44
N SER A 132 -5.90 8.84 7.95
CA SER A 132 -6.07 9.12 6.51
C SER A 132 -4.78 9.60 5.83
N LYS A 133 -3.83 10.16 6.58
CA LYS A 133 -2.49 10.50 6.08
C LYS A 133 -1.60 9.27 5.88
N ILE A 134 -1.93 8.14 6.52
CA ILE A 134 -1.18 6.88 6.42
C ILE A 134 -1.71 6.03 5.25
N ALA A 135 -3.03 5.82 5.19
CA ALA A 135 -3.68 5.04 4.13
C ALA A 135 -5.15 5.46 3.98
N PRO A 136 -5.83 5.10 2.87
CA PRO A 136 -7.27 5.24 2.75
C PRO A 136 -7.98 4.69 4.00
N THR A 137 -8.83 5.51 4.62
CA THR A 137 -9.44 5.20 5.92
C THR A 137 -10.96 5.24 5.81
N ILE A 138 -11.60 4.09 6.01
CA ILE A 138 -13.05 3.97 6.01
C ILE A 138 -13.56 4.20 7.44
N TYR A 139 -14.52 5.11 7.58
CA TYR A 139 -15.19 5.37 8.85
C TYR A 139 -16.57 4.71 8.88
N LEU A 140 -16.67 3.60 9.62
CA LEU A 140 -17.93 2.90 9.85
C LEU A 140 -18.60 3.48 11.08
N SER A 141 -19.36 4.55 10.86
CA SER A 141 -20.19 5.18 11.88
C SER A 141 -21.60 4.59 11.91
N ILE A 142 -22.25 4.68 13.06
CA ILE A 142 -23.68 4.38 13.20
C ILE A 142 -24.40 5.72 13.17
N ASP A 143 -25.30 5.92 12.21
CA ASP A 143 -26.16 7.11 12.15
C ASP A 143 -27.22 7.02 13.26
N ASN A 144 -26.97 7.75 14.35
CA ASN A 144 -27.89 7.81 15.48
C ASN A 144 -28.95 8.91 15.32
N THR A 145 -29.00 9.62 14.18
CA THR A 145 -29.96 10.70 13.93
C THR A 145 -31.27 10.21 13.32
N LYS A 146 -31.28 8.99 12.76
CA LYS A 146 -32.46 8.30 12.23
C LYS A 146 -32.71 7.01 12.99
N THR A 147 -32.97 7.13 14.29
CA THR A 147 -33.48 6.00 15.08
C THR A 147 -34.96 5.79 14.80
N TYR A 148 -35.42 4.53 14.89
CA TYR A 148 -36.79 4.09 14.64
C TYR A 148 -37.87 4.95 15.33
#